data_AF-A0A563D625-F1
#
_entry.id   AF-A0A563D625-F1
#
_cell.length_a   1.000
_cell.length_b   1.000
_cell.length_c   1.000
_cell.angle_alpha   90.00
_cell.angle_beta   90.00
_cell.angle_gamma   90.00
#
_symmetry.space_group_name_H-M   'P 1'
#
loop_
_entity.id
_entity.type
_entity.pdbx_description
1 polymer ?
#
loop_
_entity_poly.entity_id
_entity_poly.type
_entity_poly.pdbx_seq_one_letter_code
_entity_poly.pdbx_strand_id
1 'polypeptide(L)'
;GTVLFIAGYLSTRLANGKLNDKLTLAEVLAVMLVSLLIIVGLQRDMGTGAAIVAIFLIELVMSGMSWRKLAIVLGVIVLLFVVMTLAAPHRMSRIFTFTKSGSNADSDYHINQALIGLGSGGLTGRGLGQSVQAFGWLPEAVNDSIFAIVGETLGFVGTVGLIATFAFLIMRMFSKTNYLNNMYLRLVVAGVVGWLASHVLANVMAMTHLIPLTGITLPLVSSGGTSAIFVMISLGVVFEISCYTAHRRIDIAEVNESQGGDSENPVRRRRQRWSHSTDRRRSRTTTSAG
;
A
#
# COMPACT_ATOMS: atom_id res chain seq x y z
N GLY A 1 0.46 -2.55 13.33
CA GLY A 1 1.41 -3.55 13.84
C GLY A 1 2.40 -3.95 12.77
N THR A 2 1.96 -4.73 11.78
CA THR A 2 2.78 -5.20 10.64
C THR A 2 3.53 -4.08 9.92
N VAL A 3 2.84 -2.99 9.56
CA VAL A 3 3.44 -1.78 8.95
C VAL A 3 4.66 -1.28 9.75
N LEU A 4 4.49 -1.05 11.06
CA LEU A 4 5.56 -0.51 11.91
C LEU A 4 6.74 -1.48 12.04
N PHE A 5 6.45 -2.78 12.18
CA PHE A 5 7.47 -3.82 12.31
C PHE A 5 8.35 -3.91 11.05
N ILE A 6 7.73 -4.01 9.88
CA ILE A 6 8.45 -4.15 8.61
C ILE A 6 9.18 -2.86 8.27
N ALA A 7 8.55 -1.69 8.45
CA ALA A 7 9.20 -0.40 8.28
C ALA A 7 10.46 -0.27 9.15
N GLY A 8 10.38 -0.65 10.43
CA GLY A 8 11.52 -0.60 11.36
C GLY A 8 12.62 -1.61 11.02
N TYR A 9 12.23 -2.80 10.60
CA TYR A 9 13.17 -3.83 10.17
C TYR A 9 13.92 -3.42 8.89
N LEU A 10 13.20 -2.95 7.86
CA LEU A 10 13.77 -2.49 6.59
C LEU A 10 14.65 -1.25 6.78
N SER A 11 14.24 -0.29 7.62
CA SER A 11 15.07 0.90 7.89
C SER A 11 16.38 0.53 8.58
N THR A 12 16.35 -0.44 9.49
CA THR A 12 17.57 -0.92 10.16
C THR A 12 18.50 -1.66 9.20
N ARG A 13 17.95 -2.47 8.28
CA ARG A 13 18.75 -3.16 7.27
C ARG A 13 19.34 -2.21 6.22
N LEU A 14 18.62 -1.14 5.88
CA LEU A 14 19.12 -0.07 5.03
C LEU A 14 20.29 0.67 5.68
N ALA A 15 20.14 1.09 6.94
CA ALA A 15 21.21 1.80 7.66
C ALA A 15 22.50 0.96 7.76
N ASN A 16 22.37 -0.36 7.81
CA ASN A 16 23.51 -1.29 7.82
C ASN A 16 24.06 -1.64 6.42
N GLY A 17 23.51 -1.09 5.33
CA GLY A 17 23.91 -1.41 3.95
C GLY A 17 23.56 -2.84 3.48
N LYS A 18 22.74 -3.57 4.25
CA LYS A 18 22.46 -5.01 4.04
C LYS A 18 21.16 -5.30 3.31
N LEU A 19 20.47 -4.30 2.75
CA LEU A 19 19.21 -4.49 1.99
C LEU A 19 19.32 -5.53 0.89
N ASN A 20 20.46 -5.56 0.19
CA ASN A 20 20.68 -6.47 -0.91
C ASN A 20 21.26 -7.84 -0.50
N ASP A 21 21.33 -8.16 0.79
CA ASP A 21 21.70 -9.49 1.26
C ASP A 21 20.62 -10.54 1.03
N LYS A 22 21.03 -11.78 0.74
CA LYS A 22 20.11 -12.92 0.60
C LYS A 22 19.36 -13.20 1.91
N LEU A 23 20.04 -12.96 3.04
CA LEU A 23 19.47 -13.14 4.38
C LEU A 23 18.29 -12.18 4.63
N THR A 24 18.40 -10.91 4.22
CA THR A 24 17.31 -9.94 4.35
C THR A 24 16.09 -10.31 3.51
N LEU A 25 16.30 -10.85 2.30
CA LEU A 25 15.19 -11.36 1.49
C LEU A 25 14.51 -12.57 2.16
N ALA A 26 15.29 -13.50 2.72
CA ALA A 26 14.75 -14.67 3.40
C ALA A 26 13.95 -14.27 4.66
N GLU A 27 14.46 -13.32 5.45
CA GLU A 27 13.77 -12.82 6.65
C GLU A 27 12.47 -12.08 6.30
N VAL A 28 12.48 -11.22 5.27
CA VAL A 28 11.25 -10.55 4.80
C VAL A 28 10.21 -11.56 4.32
N LEU A 29 10.62 -12.55 3.51
CA LEU A 29 9.73 -13.60 3.04
C LEU A 29 9.18 -14.45 4.20
N ALA A 30 10.00 -14.75 5.20
CA ALA A 30 9.58 -15.51 6.37
C ALA A 30 8.52 -14.76 7.17
N VAL A 31 8.74 -13.46 7.45
CA VAL A 31 7.75 -12.62 8.18
C VAL A 31 6.46 -12.50 7.38
N MET A 32 6.55 -12.30 6.06
CA MET A 32 5.39 -12.23 5.18
C MET A 32 4.61 -13.55 5.19
N LEU A 33 5.29 -14.68 5.06
CA LEU A 33 4.67 -16.01 5.03
C LEU A 33 4.02 -16.36 6.37
N VAL A 34 4.68 -16.08 7.50
CA VAL A 34 4.11 -16.28 8.83
C VAL A 34 2.87 -15.40 9.03
N SER A 35 2.94 -14.11 8.65
CA SER A 35 1.81 -13.19 8.74
C SER A 35 0.62 -13.68 7.91
N LEU A 36 0.87 -14.14 6.68
CA LEU A 36 -0.15 -14.69 5.80
C LEU A 36 -0.73 -16.00 6.32
N LEU A 37 0.09 -16.90 6.87
CA LEU A 37 -0.40 -18.15 7.45
C LEU A 37 -1.29 -17.91 8.67
N ILE A 38 -0.94 -16.96 9.53
CA ILE A 38 -1.76 -16.61 10.69
C ILE A 38 -3.10 -16.03 10.24
N ILE A 39 -3.11 -15.11 9.29
CA ILE A 39 -4.35 -14.40 8.92
C ILE A 39 -5.21 -15.24 7.96
N VAL A 40 -4.62 -15.73 6.88
CA VAL A 40 -5.35 -16.49 5.87
C VAL A 40 -5.64 -17.92 6.34
N GLY A 41 -4.77 -18.51 7.16
CA GLY A 41 -4.96 -19.85 7.71
C GLY A 41 -5.89 -19.88 8.91
N LEU A 42 -5.72 -18.97 9.88
CA LEU A 42 -6.48 -18.99 11.14
C LEU A 42 -7.77 -18.16 11.06
N GLN A 43 -7.72 -16.97 10.46
CA GLN A 43 -8.89 -16.07 10.35
C GLN A 43 -9.67 -16.29 9.05
N ARG A 44 -9.12 -17.05 8.09
CA ARG A 44 -9.73 -17.39 6.78
C ARG A 44 -10.20 -16.16 5.98
N ASP A 45 -9.60 -15.01 6.24
CA ASP A 45 -9.91 -13.74 5.61
C ASP A 45 -8.92 -13.44 4.47
N MET A 46 -9.41 -13.53 3.24
CA MET A 46 -8.60 -13.27 2.04
C MET A 46 -8.33 -11.77 1.85
N GLY A 47 -9.22 -10.91 2.37
CA GLY A 47 -9.15 -9.48 2.14
C GLY A 47 -8.04 -8.82 2.96
N THR A 48 -7.94 -9.16 4.23
CA THR A 48 -6.83 -8.74 5.08
C THR A 48 -5.50 -9.33 4.62
N GLY A 49 -5.49 -10.56 4.09
CA GLY A 49 -4.32 -11.16 3.45
C GLY A 49 -3.81 -10.34 2.25
N ALA A 50 -4.71 -9.94 1.35
CA ALA A 50 -4.38 -9.09 0.19
C ALA A 50 -3.84 -7.72 0.63
N ALA A 51 -4.42 -7.14 1.69
CA ALA A 51 -3.95 -5.87 2.23
C ALA A 51 -2.52 -5.96 2.79
N ILE A 52 -2.18 -7.07 3.44
CA ILE A 52 -0.81 -7.31 3.93
C ILE A 52 0.17 -7.45 2.78
N VAL A 53 -0.17 -8.21 1.74
CA VAL A 53 0.68 -8.32 0.55
C VAL A 53 0.94 -6.93 -0.06
N ALA A 54 -0.10 -6.08 -0.15
CA ALA A 54 0.05 -4.73 -0.66
C ALA A 54 0.97 -3.85 0.22
N ILE A 55 0.86 -3.94 1.54
CA ILE A 55 1.77 -3.27 2.49
C ILE A 55 3.22 -3.68 2.22
N PHE A 56 3.50 -4.99 2.22
CA PHE A 56 4.85 -5.52 2.00
C PHE A 56 5.42 -5.07 0.64
N LEU A 57 4.65 -5.19 -0.44
CA LEU A 57 5.11 -4.81 -1.77
C LEU A 57 5.47 -3.32 -1.85
N ILE A 58 4.62 -2.44 -1.32
CA ILE A 58 4.84 -1.00 -1.38
C ILE A 58 6.03 -0.57 -0.52
N GLU A 59 6.18 -1.13 0.68
CA GLU A 59 7.35 -0.86 1.53
C GLU A 59 8.65 -1.38 0.90
N LEU A 60 8.63 -2.57 0.26
CA LEU A 60 9.81 -3.11 -0.41
C LEU A 60 10.22 -2.27 -1.63
N VAL A 61 9.25 -1.82 -2.43
CA VAL A 61 9.51 -0.88 -3.55
C VAL A 61 10.10 0.43 -3.01
N MET A 62 9.51 1.00 -1.96
CA MET A 62 9.99 2.25 -1.36
C MET A 62 11.35 2.13 -0.68
N SER A 63 11.70 0.96 -0.15
CA SER A 63 13.01 0.70 0.47
C SER A 63 14.17 0.74 -0.54
N GLY A 64 13.88 0.69 -1.85
CA GLY A 64 14.89 0.68 -2.90
C GLY A 64 15.54 -0.70 -3.10
N MET A 65 14.88 -1.77 -2.71
CA MET A 65 15.36 -3.13 -2.96
C MET A 65 15.48 -3.40 -4.48
N SER A 66 16.48 -4.19 -4.89
CA SER A 66 16.73 -4.46 -6.31
C SER A 66 15.54 -5.11 -7.02
N TRP A 67 15.24 -4.67 -8.26
CA TRP A 67 14.13 -5.18 -9.08
C TRP A 67 14.12 -6.71 -9.25
N ARG A 68 15.30 -7.35 -9.30
CA ARG A 68 15.43 -8.82 -9.35
C ARG A 68 14.82 -9.50 -8.12
N LYS A 69 15.06 -8.93 -6.93
CA LYS A 69 14.50 -9.43 -5.67
C LYS A 69 13.01 -9.18 -5.57
N LEU A 70 12.55 -8.01 -6.01
CA LEU A 70 11.11 -7.74 -6.08
C LEU A 70 10.40 -8.77 -6.98
N ALA A 71 10.99 -9.12 -8.13
CA ALA A 71 10.44 -10.14 -9.01
C ALA A 71 10.36 -11.53 -8.33
N ILE A 72 11.37 -11.90 -7.53
CA ILE A 72 11.35 -13.13 -6.74
C ILE A 72 10.21 -13.09 -5.70
N VAL A 73 10.10 -12.00 -4.95
CA VAL A 73 9.03 -11.83 -3.94
C VAL A 73 7.65 -11.93 -4.61
N LEU A 74 7.47 -11.27 -5.74
CA LEU A 74 6.23 -11.35 -6.52
C LEU A 74 5.94 -12.78 -7.00
N GLY A 75 6.96 -13.49 -7.49
CA GLY A 75 6.84 -14.91 -7.88
C GLY A 75 6.41 -15.80 -6.71
N VAL A 76 6.95 -15.59 -5.50
CA VAL A 76 6.56 -16.33 -4.30
C VAL A 76 5.11 -16.01 -3.90
N ILE A 77 4.69 -14.75 -3.97
CA ILE A 77 3.30 -14.33 -3.70
C ILE A 77 2.34 -15.04 -4.66
N VAL A 78 2.63 -15.02 -5.96
CA VAL A 78 1.80 -15.68 -6.98
C VAL A 78 1.76 -17.20 -6.75
N LEU A 79 2.91 -17.82 -6.47
CA LEU A 79 2.98 -19.24 -6.16
C LEU A 79 2.12 -19.60 -4.93
N LEU A 80 2.24 -18.82 -3.85
CA LEU A 80 1.46 -19.04 -2.62
C LEU A 80 -0.04 -18.89 -2.89
N PHE A 81 -0.43 -17.88 -3.67
CA PHE A 81 -1.83 -17.68 -4.07
C PHE A 81 -2.38 -18.88 -4.83
N VAL A 82 -1.63 -19.42 -5.79
CA VAL A 82 -2.01 -20.62 -6.56
C VAL A 82 -2.12 -21.83 -5.62
N VAL A 83 -1.10 -22.11 -4.82
CA VAL A 83 -1.09 -23.26 -3.89
C VAL A 83 -2.26 -23.19 -2.90
N MET A 84 -2.50 -22.03 -2.29
CA MET A 84 -3.61 -21.85 -1.35
C MET A 84 -4.96 -22.04 -2.04
N THR A 85 -5.11 -21.54 -3.26
CA THR A 85 -6.32 -21.70 -4.06
C THR A 85 -6.61 -23.18 -4.35
N LEU A 86 -5.60 -23.94 -4.79
CA LEU A 86 -5.73 -25.37 -5.06
C LEU A 86 -6.00 -26.19 -3.78
N ALA A 87 -5.42 -25.80 -2.65
CA ALA A 87 -5.52 -26.52 -1.38
C ALA A 87 -6.87 -26.37 -0.67
N ALA A 88 -7.72 -25.40 -1.03
CA ALA A 88 -9.04 -25.23 -0.40
C ALA A 88 -10.18 -25.40 -1.41
N PRO A 89 -11.01 -26.45 -1.29
CA PRO A 89 -12.14 -26.69 -2.20
C PRO A 89 -13.17 -25.53 -2.19
N HIS A 90 -13.31 -24.80 -1.07
CA HIS A 90 -14.15 -23.59 -0.99
C HIS A 90 -13.58 -22.37 -1.75
N ARG A 91 -12.26 -22.30 -1.96
CA ARG A 91 -11.64 -21.22 -2.76
C ARG A 91 -11.73 -21.54 -4.24
N MET A 92 -11.52 -22.81 -4.59
CA MET A 92 -11.82 -23.32 -5.92
C MET A 92 -13.28 -23.06 -6.29
N SER A 93 -14.25 -23.33 -5.42
CA SER A 93 -15.65 -23.06 -5.75
C SER A 93 -15.88 -21.58 -6.05
N ARG A 94 -15.32 -20.62 -5.30
CA ARG A 94 -15.45 -19.18 -5.62
C ARG A 94 -14.83 -18.76 -6.95
N ILE A 95 -13.71 -19.36 -7.37
CA ILE A 95 -13.06 -19.05 -8.66
C ILE A 95 -13.77 -19.76 -9.81
N PHE A 96 -14.22 -20.99 -9.59
CA PHE A 96 -15.02 -21.73 -10.57
C PHE A 96 -16.43 -21.15 -10.71
N THR A 97 -17.06 -20.62 -9.65
CA THR A 97 -18.36 -19.91 -9.72
C THR A 97 -18.20 -18.57 -10.43
N PHE A 98 -17.08 -17.86 -10.21
CA PHE A 98 -16.74 -16.65 -10.97
C PHE A 98 -16.61 -16.93 -12.47
N THR A 99 -16.09 -18.10 -12.85
CA THR A 99 -15.90 -18.48 -14.26
C THR A 99 -17.11 -19.21 -14.86
N LYS A 100 -17.96 -19.81 -14.01
CA LYS A 100 -19.13 -20.61 -14.38
C LYS A 100 -20.31 -20.19 -13.49
N SER A 101 -21.03 -19.17 -13.96
CA SER A 101 -22.23 -18.63 -13.32
C SER A 101 -23.20 -19.74 -12.91
N GLY A 102 -23.69 -19.76 -11.66
CA GLY A 102 -24.80 -20.62 -11.23
C GLY A 102 -24.48 -21.76 -10.26
N SER A 103 -23.36 -21.72 -9.51
CA SER A 103 -23.04 -22.78 -8.53
C SER A 103 -23.14 -22.36 -7.05
N ASN A 104 -23.27 -21.07 -6.74
CA ASN A 104 -23.53 -20.57 -5.39
C ASN A 104 -24.61 -19.48 -5.43
N ALA A 105 -25.85 -19.83 -5.11
CA ALA A 105 -27.01 -18.93 -5.23
C ALA A 105 -26.84 -17.61 -4.46
N ASP A 106 -26.30 -17.65 -3.24
CA ASP A 106 -26.17 -16.45 -2.39
C ASP A 106 -25.08 -15.48 -2.87
N SER A 107 -23.93 -16.01 -3.31
CA SER A 107 -22.84 -15.17 -3.84
C SER A 107 -23.20 -14.58 -5.18
N ASP A 108 -23.86 -15.35 -6.04
CA ASP A 108 -24.32 -14.88 -7.35
C ASP A 108 -25.41 -13.82 -7.15
N TYR A 109 -26.32 -14.02 -6.19
CA TYR A 109 -27.32 -13.02 -5.81
C TYR A 109 -26.69 -11.71 -5.34
N HIS A 110 -25.71 -11.76 -4.43
CA HIS A 110 -25.05 -10.57 -3.88
C HIS A 110 -24.37 -9.74 -4.99
N ILE A 111 -23.59 -10.40 -5.85
CA ILE A 111 -22.92 -9.74 -6.99
C ILE A 111 -23.95 -9.16 -7.97
N ASN A 112 -24.98 -9.93 -8.31
CA ASN A 112 -26.01 -9.48 -9.26
C ASN A 112 -26.73 -8.25 -8.73
N GLN A 113 -27.09 -8.20 -7.45
CA GLN A 113 -27.71 -7.03 -6.86
C GLN A 113 -26.77 -5.83 -6.78
N ALA A 114 -25.47 -6.05 -6.54
CA ALA A 114 -24.48 -4.98 -6.59
C ALA A 114 -24.38 -4.37 -8.00
N LEU A 115 -24.35 -5.22 -9.04
CA LEU A 115 -24.32 -4.79 -10.44
C LEU A 115 -25.63 -4.09 -10.86
N ILE A 116 -26.78 -4.60 -10.42
CA ILE A 116 -28.08 -3.95 -10.65
C ILE A 116 -28.09 -2.57 -9.99
N GLY A 117 -27.63 -2.45 -8.75
CA GLY A 117 -27.51 -1.17 -8.04
C GLY A 117 -26.68 -0.16 -8.84
N LEU A 118 -25.45 -0.55 -9.20
CA LEU A 118 -24.54 0.25 -10.02
C LEU A 118 -25.14 0.66 -11.36
N GLY A 119 -25.74 -0.28 -12.10
CA GLY A 119 -26.33 -0.01 -13.41
C GLY A 119 -27.58 0.88 -13.34
N SER A 120 -28.32 0.79 -12.25
CA SER A 120 -29.62 1.46 -12.09
C SER A 120 -29.52 2.95 -11.72
N GLY A 121 -28.34 3.42 -11.29
CA GLY A 121 -28.09 4.83 -11.00
C GLY A 121 -27.91 5.72 -12.23
N GLY A 122 -27.66 5.17 -13.42
CA GLY A 122 -27.42 5.98 -14.62
C GLY A 122 -26.29 7.02 -14.45
N LEU A 123 -26.39 8.18 -15.09
CA LEU A 123 -25.34 9.21 -15.02
C LEU A 123 -25.34 10.00 -13.70
N THR A 124 -26.51 10.41 -13.23
CA THR A 124 -26.67 11.35 -12.09
C THR A 124 -27.19 10.72 -10.81
N GLY A 125 -27.52 9.42 -10.85
CA GLY A 125 -28.07 8.71 -9.71
C GLY A 125 -29.58 8.86 -9.57
N ARG A 126 -30.15 8.08 -8.65
CA ARG A 126 -31.56 8.16 -8.25
C ARG A 126 -31.86 9.21 -7.18
N GLY A 127 -30.81 9.79 -6.58
CA GLY A 127 -30.92 10.71 -5.45
C GLY A 127 -30.73 10.02 -4.10
N LEU A 128 -30.33 10.81 -3.11
CA LEU A 128 -30.10 10.34 -1.74
C LEU A 128 -31.40 9.86 -1.11
N GLY A 129 -31.37 8.71 -0.43
CA GLY A 129 -32.54 8.11 0.21
C GLY A 129 -33.52 7.42 -0.75
N GLN A 130 -33.24 7.42 -2.05
CA GLN A 130 -34.05 6.75 -3.09
C GLN A 130 -33.41 5.45 -3.60
N SER A 131 -32.41 4.90 -2.88
CA SER A 131 -31.77 3.64 -3.26
C SER A 131 -32.68 2.47 -2.95
N VAL A 132 -33.07 1.71 -3.97
CA VAL A 132 -33.88 0.50 -3.82
C VAL A 132 -33.02 -0.60 -3.21
N GLN A 133 -31.76 -0.72 -3.63
CA GLN A 133 -30.87 -1.79 -3.15
C GLN A 133 -30.52 -1.67 -1.66
N ALA A 134 -30.45 -0.44 -1.15
CA ALA A 134 -30.20 -0.17 0.27
C ALA A 134 -31.32 -0.64 1.21
N PHE A 135 -32.58 -0.76 0.73
CA PHE A 135 -33.74 -1.13 1.55
C PHE A 135 -33.99 -2.63 1.71
N GLY A 136 -32.97 -3.47 1.46
CA GLY A 136 -33.00 -4.90 1.83
C GLY A 136 -32.76 -5.88 0.69
N TRP A 137 -32.50 -5.41 -0.53
CA TRP A 137 -32.21 -6.29 -1.67
C TRP A 137 -30.72 -6.65 -1.75
N LEU A 138 -29.83 -5.76 -1.33
CA LEU A 138 -28.39 -5.98 -1.33
C LEU A 138 -27.91 -6.41 0.06
N PRO A 139 -27.37 -7.64 0.22
CA PRO A 139 -26.74 -8.06 1.46
C PRO A 139 -25.59 -7.11 1.82
N GLU A 140 -25.44 -6.81 3.12
CA GLU A 140 -24.36 -5.95 3.64
C GLU A 140 -24.21 -4.59 2.91
N ALA A 141 -25.34 -4.09 2.38
CA ALA A 141 -25.49 -2.83 1.65
C ALA A 141 -24.71 -1.68 2.31
N VAL A 142 -24.82 -1.58 3.64
CA VAL A 142 -24.30 -0.49 4.46
C VAL A 142 -22.80 -0.67 4.83
N ASN A 143 -22.28 -1.89 4.68
CA ASN A 143 -20.93 -2.27 5.10
C ASN A 143 -19.99 -2.46 3.90
N ASP A 144 -19.97 -3.64 3.30
CA ASP A 144 -19.03 -3.99 2.23
C ASP A 144 -19.53 -3.57 0.84
N SER A 145 -20.83 -3.33 0.70
CA SER A 145 -21.48 -3.09 -0.59
C SER A 145 -21.86 -1.62 -0.83
N ILE A 146 -21.32 -0.73 0.01
CA ILE A 146 -21.67 0.70 -0.02
C ILE A 146 -21.28 1.38 -1.32
N PHE A 147 -20.23 0.90 -2.00
CA PHE A 147 -19.85 1.41 -3.32
C PHE A 147 -20.96 1.20 -4.35
N ALA A 148 -21.69 0.08 -4.30
CA ALA A 148 -22.81 -0.17 -5.19
C ALA A 148 -24.00 0.77 -4.89
N ILE A 149 -24.25 1.08 -3.62
CA ILE A 149 -25.26 2.08 -3.22
C ILE A 149 -24.88 3.48 -3.69
N VAL A 150 -23.61 3.86 -3.58
CA VAL A 150 -23.12 5.14 -4.11
C VAL A 150 -23.36 5.21 -5.62
N GLY A 151 -23.14 4.09 -6.33
CA GLY A 151 -23.49 3.93 -7.75
C GLY A 151 -24.96 4.17 -8.03
N GLU A 152 -25.85 3.58 -7.24
CA GLU A 152 -27.30 3.77 -7.41
C GLU A 152 -27.74 5.21 -7.11
N THR A 153 -27.25 5.78 -6.00
CA THR A 153 -27.73 7.07 -5.47
C THR A 153 -27.15 8.28 -6.18
N LEU A 154 -25.86 8.27 -6.49
CA LEU A 154 -25.14 9.39 -7.11
C LEU A 154 -24.78 9.12 -8.59
N GLY A 155 -25.03 7.92 -9.09
CA GLY A 155 -24.77 7.54 -10.48
C GLY A 155 -23.29 7.45 -10.83
N PHE A 156 -23.03 7.45 -12.13
CA PHE A 156 -21.68 7.42 -12.69
C PHE A 156 -20.83 8.61 -12.22
N VAL A 157 -21.40 9.82 -12.18
CA VAL A 157 -20.65 11.03 -11.79
C VAL A 157 -20.19 10.93 -10.33
N GLY A 158 -21.08 10.50 -9.43
CA GLY A 158 -20.72 10.36 -8.02
C GLY A 158 -19.73 9.24 -7.75
N THR A 159 -19.87 8.09 -8.42
CA THR A 159 -18.92 6.97 -8.27
C THR A 159 -17.53 7.32 -8.77
N VAL A 160 -17.42 7.97 -9.94
CA VAL A 160 -16.14 8.47 -10.45
C VAL A 160 -15.57 9.54 -9.52
N GLY A 161 -16.39 10.46 -9.02
CA GLY A 161 -15.97 11.47 -8.03
C GLY A 161 -15.44 10.84 -6.74
N LEU A 162 -16.06 9.75 -6.26
CA LEU A 162 -15.61 9.02 -5.08
C LEU A 162 -14.25 8.36 -5.32
N ILE A 163 -14.08 7.66 -6.45
CA ILE A 163 -12.80 7.05 -6.84
C ILE A 163 -11.73 8.12 -6.98
N ALA A 164 -12.04 9.25 -7.63
CA ALA A 164 -11.11 10.37 -7.79
C ALA A 164 -10.70 10.96 -6.43
N THR A 165 -11.60 11.04 -5.46
CA THR A 165 -11.31 11.52 -4.11
C THR A 165 -10.34 10.60 -3.38
N PHE A 166 -10.56 9.28 -3.43
CA PHE A 166 -9.61 8.32 -2.86
C PHE A 166 -8.26 8.33 -3.58
N ALA A 167 -8.27 8.38 -4.92
CA ALA A 167 -7.05 8.48 -5.71
C ALA A 167 -6.26 9.75 -5.34
N PHE A 168 -6.93 10.89 -5.23
CA PHE A 168 -6.32 12.14 -4.81
C PHE A 168 -5.71 12.03 -3.40
N LEU A 169 -6.45 11.47 -2.44
CA LEU A 169 -5.96 11.26 -1.07
C LEU A 169 -4.71 10.37 -1.06
N ILE A 170 -4.75 9.23 -1.75
CA ILE A 170 -3.64 8.28 -1.85
C ILE A 170 -2.42 8.94 -2.51
N MET A 171 -2.61 9.63 -3.65
CA MET A 171 -1.54 10.34 -4.34
C MET A 171 -0.94 11.44 -3.46
N ARG A 172 -1.76 12.16 -2.69
CA ARG A 172 -1.32 13.22 -1.79
C ARG A 172 -0.46 12.67 -0.66
N MET A 173 -0.90 11.61 0.01
CA MET A 173 -0.14 10.94 1.06
C MET A 173 1.18 10.38 0.52
N PHE A 174 1.13 9.68 -0.62
CA PHE A 174 2.31 9.10 -1.24
C PHE A 174 3.32 10.18 -1.66
N SER A 175 2.85 11.29 -2.23
CA SER A 175 3.72 12.40 -2.64
C SER A 175 4.49 13.02 -1.47
N LYS A 176 3.94 13.01 -0.25
CA LYS A 176 4.61 13.53 0.95
C LYS A 176 5.83 12.71 1.35
N THR A 177 5.87 11.42 1.01
CA THR A 177 7.02 10.57 1.31
C THR A 177 8.33 11.05 0.66
N ASN A 178 8.26 11.79 -0.45
CA ASN A 178 9.43 12.32 -1.15
C ASN A 178 10.11 13.51 -0.45
N TYR A 179 9.52 14.01 0.63
CA TYR A 179 10.00 15.18 1.36
C TYR A 179 10.35 14.86 2.83
N LEU A 180 10.31 13.58 3.21
CA LEU A 180 10.69 13.10 4.53
C LEU A 180 12.17 12.70 4.53
N ASN A 181 12.94 13.20 5.50
CA ASN A 181 14.37 12.85 5.64
C ASN A 181 14.56 11.42 6.19
N ASN A 182 13.60 10.93 6.98
CA ASN A 182 13.73 9.66 7.69
C ASN A 182 13.09 8.51 6.91
N MET A 183 13.90 7.53 6.48
CA MET A 183 13.41 6.36 5.76
C MET A 183 12.36 5.56 6.53
N TYR A 184 12.49 5.41 7.85
CA TYR A 184 11.48 4.72 8.66
C TYR A 184 10.11 5.38 8.50
N LEU A 185 10.04 6.71 8.63
CA LEU A 185 8.79 7.46 8.46
C LEU A 185 8.23 7.35 7.03
N ARG A 186 9.11 7.33 6.02
CA ARG A 186 8.72 7.10 4.62
C ARG A 186 8.06 5.74 4.44
N LEU A 187 8.66 4.69 5.00
CA LEU A 187 8.14 3.32 4.93
C LEU A 187 6.81 3.19 5.68
N VAL A 188 6.68 3.80 6.86
CA VAL A 188 5.39 3.80 7.60
C VAL A 188 4.27 4.44 6.77
N VAL A 189 4.51 5.62 6.18
CA VAL A 189 3.52 6.28 5.32
C VAL A 189 3.21 5.42 4.09
N ALA A 190 4.23 4.82 3.47
CA ALA A 190 4.06 3.93 2.34
C ALA A 190 3.21 2.69 2.68
N GLY A 191 3.44 2.07 3.83
CA GLY A 191 2.64 0.94 4.32
C GLY A 191 1.19 1.33 4.57
N VAL A 192 0.92 2.48 5.20
CA VAL A 192 -0.46 2.98 5.40
C VAL A 192 -1.14 3.28 4.06
N VAL A 193 -0.42 3.88 3.11
CA VAL A 193 -0.91 4.11 1.75
C VAL A 193 -1.26 2.79 1.06
N GLY A 194 -0.39 1.78 1.16
CA GLY A 194 -0.62 0.48 0.56
C GLY A 194 -1.81 -0.26 1.16
N TRP A 195 -1.94 -0.19 2.48
CA TRP A 195 -3.10 -0.70 3.19
C TRP A 195 -4.39 -0.01 2.71
N LEU A 196 -4.46 1.32 2.71
CA LEU A 196 -5.66 2.06 2.30
C LEU A 196 -6.01 1.79 0.83
N ALA A 197 -5.02 1.83 -0.06
CA ALA A 197 -5.20 1.58 -1.48
C ALA A 197 -5.72 0.17 -1.76
N SER A 198 -5.19 -0.83 -1.05
CA SER A 198 -5.64 -2.23 -1.21
C SER A 198 -7.12 -2.41 -0.85
N HIS A 199 -7.59 -1.80 0.24
CA HIS A 199 -8.99 -1.86 0.64
C HIS A 199 -9.91 -1.19 -0.37
N VAL A 200 -9.55 0.02 -0.84
CA VAL A 200 -10.34 0.75 -1.85
C VAL A 200 -10.39 -0.02 -3.17
N LEU A 201 -9.24 -0.45 -3.69
CA LEU A 201 -9.16 -1.17 -4.97
C LEU A 201 -9.91 -2.50 -4.91
N ALA A 202 -9.72 -3.28 -3.84
CA ALA A 202 -10.39 -4.56 -3.70
C ALA A 202 -11.91 -4.41 -3.56
N ASN A 203 -12.39 -3.41 -2.83
CA ASN A 203 -13.83 -3.14 -2.72
C ASN A 203 -14.45 -2.77 -4.08
N VAL A 204 -13.82 -1.82 -4.81
CA VAL A 204 -14.30 -1.41 -6.13
C VAL A 204 -14.29 -2.59 -7.10
N MET A 205 -13.18 -3.33 -7.18
CA MET A 205 -13.09 -4.49 -8.07
C MET A 205 -14.11 -5.60 -7.73
N ALA A 206 -14.39 -5.82 -6.44
CA ALA A 206 -15.38 -6.80 -6.02
C ALA A 206 -16.79 -6.39 -6.45
N MET A 207 -17.15 -5.10 -6.30
CA MET A 207 -18.48 -4.58 -6.63
C MET A 207 -18.72 -4.46 -8.14
N THR A 208 -17.65 -4.34 -8.95
CA THR A 208 -17.75 -4.37 -10.41
C THR A 208 -17.51 -5.77 -11.01
N HIS A 209 -17.50 -6.82 -10.19
CA HIS A 209 -17.29 -8.21 -10.63
C HIS A 209 -15.95 -8.45 -11.38
N LEU A 210 -14.90 -7.70 -11.05
CA LEU A 210 -13.54 -7.93 -11.56
C LEU A 210 -12.79 -8.99 -10.74
N ILE A 211 -13.11 -9.09 -9.45
CA ILE A 211 -12.58 -10.10 -8.53
C ILE A 211 -13.73 -10.73 -7.73
N PRO A 212 -13.56 -11.94 -7.17
CA PRO A 212 -14.57 -12.53 -6.28
C PRO A 212 -14.81 -11.65 -5.06
N LEU A 213 -16.04 -11.68 -4.51
CA LEU A 213 -16.40 -10.95 -3.29
C LEU A 213 -15.46 -11.30 -2.14
N THR A 214 -14.75 -10.28 -1.64
CA THR A 214 -13.76 -10.41 -0.57
C THR A 214 -14.29 -9.98 0.79
N GLY A 215 -15.49 -9.38 0.87
CA GLY A 215 -16.08 -8.87 2.12
C GLY A 215 -15.33 -7.67 2.72
N ILE A 216 -14.46 -7.02 1.93
CA ILE A 216 -13.67 -5.89 2.40
C ILE A 216 -14.51 -4.62 2.36
N THR A 217 -14.55 -3.91 3.49
CA THR A 217 -15.25 -2.63 3.59
C THR A 217 -14.47 -1.49 2.95
N LEU A 218 -15.21 -0.53 2.36
CA LEU A 218 -14.65 0.71 1.84
C LEU A 218 -14.27 1.64 3.00
N PRO A 219 -12.98 2.01 3.18
CA PRO A 219 -12.54 2.89 4.26
C PRO A 219 -13.28 4.23 4.25
N LEU A 220 -13.55 4.83 5.41
CA LEU A 220 -14.21 6.15 5.59
C LEU A 220 -15.67 6.27 5.15
N VAL A 221 -16.18 5.39 4.29
CA VAL A 221 -17.53 5.47 3.73
C VAL A 221 -18.45 4.42 4.34
N SER A 222 -17.93 3.22 4.59
CA SER A 222 -18.65 2.11 5.21
C SER A 222 -19.07 2.42 6.66
N SER A 223 -20.20 1.87 7.11
CA SER A 223 -20.74 2.13 8.46
C SER A 223 -20.11 1.29 9.59
N GLY A 224 -18.87 0.83 9.39
CA GLY A 224 -18.10 0.15 10.41
C GLY A 224 -17.46 1.13 11.38
N GLY A 225 -18.15 1.52 12.47
CA GLY A 225 -17.65 2.50 13.45
C GLY A 225 -16.23 2.21 13.96
N THR A 226 -15.93 0.97 14.33
CA THR A 226 -14.58 0.55 14.76
C THR A 226 -13.54 0.70 13.65
N SER A 227 -13.88 0.28 12.42
CA SER A 227 -12.97 0.40 11.27
C SER A 227 -12.70 1.87 10.92
N ALA A 228 -13.71 2.74 11.02
CA ALA A 228 -13.58 4.17 10.79
C ALA A 228 -12.61 4.81 11.79
N ILE A 229 -12.70 4.44 13.08
CA ILE A 229 -11.75 4.91 14.11
C ILE A 229 -10.32 4.51 13.76
N PHE A 230 -10.07 3.25 13.37
CA PHE A 230 -8.72 2.81 13.00
C PHE A 230 -8.19 3.49 11.73
N VAL A 231 -9.06 3.75 10.74
CA VAL A 231 -8.68 4.52 9.56
C VAL A 231 -8.34 5.97 9.95
N MET A 232 -9.14 6.62 10.80
CA MET A 232 -8.88 7.98 11.29
C MET A 232 -7.58 8.06 12.09
N ILE A 233 -7.30 7.10 12.96
CA ILE A 233 -6.03 7.02 13.69
C ILE A 233 -4.87 6.86 12.70
N SER A 234 -5.00 5.97 11.71
CA SER A 234 -3.96 5.75 10.71
C SER A 234 -3.68 7.00 9.88
N LEU A 235 -4.73 7.72 9.47
CA LEU A 235 -4.61 9.01 8.78
C LEU A 235 -4.02 10.09 9.68
N GLY A 236 -4.38 10.11 10.97
CA GLY A 236 -3.81 11.02 11.97
C GLY A 236 -2.31 10.81 12.13
N VAL A 237 -1.83 9.57 12.14
CA VAL A 237 -0.39 9.25 12.14
C VAL A 237 0.29 9.77 10.88
N VAL A 238 -0.30 9.57 9.70
CA VAL A 238 0.27 10.11 8.44
C VAL A 238 0.27 11.64 8.43
N PHE A 239 -0.77 12.26 8.99
CA PHE A 239 -0.87 13.71 9.11
C PHE A 239 0.22 14.28 10.02
N GLU A 240 0.43 13.68 11.20
CA GLU A 240 1.50 14.04 12.11
C GLU A 240 2.88 13.89 11.46
N ILE A 241 3.11 12.78 10.75
CA ILE A 241 4.37 12.57 10.00
C ILE A 241 4.55 13.66 8.93
N SER A 242 3.47 14.12 8.29
CA SER A 242 3.54 15.20 7.30
C SER A 242 4.01 16.53 7.91
N CYS A 243 3.91 16.76 9.23
CA CYS A 243 4.45 17.96 9.88
C CYS A 243 5.99 17.98 9.89
N TYR A 244 6.64 16.81 9.83
CA TYR A 244 8.11 16.66 9.81
C TYR A 244 8.71 16.75 8.39
N THR A 245 7.96 17.29 7.44
CA THR A 245 8.36 17.37 6.03
C THR A 245 9.36 18.50 5.80
N ALA A 246 10.51 18.20 5.17
CA ALA A 246 11.51 19.20 4.82
C ALA A 246 11.07 20.05 3.60
N HIS A 247 11.55 21.31 3.54
CA HIS A 247 11.25 22.24 2.44
C HIS A 247 11.88 21.84 1.08
N ARG A 248 12.80 20.88 1.06
CA ARG A 248 13.49 20.41 -0.15
C ARG A 248 13.03 18.98 -0.48
N ARG A 249 12.77 18.71 -1.77
CA ARG A 249 12.56 17.34 -2.28
C ARG A 249 13.84 16.54 -2.07
N ILE A 250 13.73 15.34 -1.52
CA ILE A 250 14.89 14.50 -1.24
C ILE A 250 14.82 13.31 -2.17
N ASP A 251 15.86 13.13 -2.98
CA ASP A 251 15.95 11.99 -3.87
C ASP A 251 16.28 10.74 -3.06
N ILE A 252 15.60 9.63 -3.38
CA ILE A 252 15.70 8.36 -2.64
C ILE A 252 17.15 7.85 -2.61
N ALA A 253 17.92 8.13 -3.66
CA ALA A 253 19.33 7.79 -3.76
C ALA A 253 20.20 8.53 -2.72
N GLU A 254 19.92 9.81 -2.45
CA GLU A 254 20.71 10.66 -1.53
C GLU A 254 20.48 10.27 -0.06
N VAL A 255 19.25 9.82 0.29
CA VAL A 255 18.96 9.25 1.63
C VAL A 255 19.72 7.94 1.84
N ASN A 256 19.75 7.08 0.83
CA ASN A 256 20.45 5.80 0.93
C ASN A 256 21.97 5.98 1.08
N GLU A 257 22.56 7.00 0.45
CA GLU A 257 23.98 7.33 0.61
C GLU A 257 24.31 7.96 1.96
N SER A 258 23.45 8.86 2.46
CA SER A 258 23.67 9.55 3.75
C SER A 258 23.53 8.62 4.96
N GLN A 259 22.68 7.59 4.90
CA GLN A 259 22.54 6.61 5.99
C GLN A 259 23.56 5.47 5.95
N GLY A 260 24.17 5.17 4.80
CA GLY A 260 25.18 4.11 4.65
C GLY A 260 26.63 4.55 4.93
N GLY A 261 26.87 5.83 5.22
CA GLY A 261 28.22 6.43 5.24
C GLY A 261 28.83 6.75 6.60
N ASP A 262 28.14 6.58 7.72
CA ASP A 262 28.60 7.08 9.03
C ASP A 262 29.45 6.06 9.82
N SER A 263 30.59 5.69 9.24
CA SER A 263 31.73 5.13 10.00
C SER A 263 33.05 5.89 9.79
N GLU A 264 33.07 6.97 9.00
CA GLU A 264 34.26 7.81 8.88
C GLU A 264 34.17 9.10 9.70
N ASN A 265 34.92 9.06 10.81
CA ASN A 265 35.18 10.13 11.76
C ASN A 265 35.22 11.55 11.11
N PRO A 266 34.31 12.48 11.47
CA PRO A 266 34.20 13.81 10.86
C PRO A 266 35.46 14.67 11.06
N VAL A 267 36.32 14.31 12.01
CA VAL A 267 37.61 14.98 12.25
C VAL A 267 38.62 14.75 11.12
N ARG A 268 38.56 13.60 10.40
CA ARG A 268 39.48 13.29 9.30
C ARG A 268 39.20 14.11 8.03
N ARG A 269 37.93 14.35 7.71
CA ARG A 269 37.52 15.20 6.57
C ARG A 269 38.00 16.64 6.69
N ARG A 270 37.98 17.21 7.90
CA ARG A 270 38.51 18.56 8.13
C ARG A 270 40.03 18.63 7.92
N ARG A 271 40.78 17.59 8.29
CA ARG A 271 42.24 17.55 8.09
C ARG A 271 42.67 17.40 6.63
N GLN A 272 42.01 16.55 5.84
CA GLN A 272 42.33 16.38 4.42
C GLN A 272 41.98 17.62 3.57
N ARG A 273 40.92 18.35 3.94
CA ARG A 273 40.56 19.60 3.25
C ARG A 273 41.59 20.72 3.48
N TRP A 274 42.32 20.68 4.59
CA TRP A 274 43.37 21.65 4.90
C TRP A 274 44.72 21.29 4.27
N SER A 275 45.04 20.00 4.06
CA SER A 275 46.31 19.62 3.40
C SER A 275 46.33 19.95 1.90
N HIS A 276 45.17 19.96 1.24
CA HIS A 276 45.08 20.34 -0.18
C HIS A 276 45.07 21.85 -0.43
N SER A 277 44.81 22.69 0.57
CA SER A 277 44.84 24.15 0.40
C SER A 277 46.24 24.74 0.56
N THR A 278 47.14 24.06 1.28
CA THR A 278 48.53 24.52 1.45
C THR A 278 49.42 24.23 0.24
N ASP A 279 49.08 23.24 -0.58
CA ASP A 279 49.90 22.86 -1.74
C ASP A 279 49.67 23.76 -2.97
N ARG A 280 48.45 24.33 -3.11
CA ARG A 280 48.13 25.27 -4.20
C ARG A 280 48.72 26.67 -4.03
N ARG A 281 49.28 27.01 -2.86
CA ARG A 281 49.95 28.30 -2.63
C ARG A 281 51.45 28.28 -2.94
N ARG A 282 52.09 27.11 -3.10
CA ARG A 282 53.53 27.01 -3.40
C ARG A 282 53.86 26.98 -4.90
N SER A 283 52.90 26.69 -5.77
CA SER A 283 53.15 26.56 -7.22
C SER A 283 52.89 27.83 -8.04
N ARG A 284 52.57 28.97 -7.41
CA ARG A 284 52.24 30.23 -8.10
C ARG A 284 53.33 31.33 -8.07
N THR A 285 54.52 31.05 -7.55
CA THR A 285 55.60 32.07 -7.41
C THR A 285 56.83 31.83 -8.27
N THR A 286 56.81 30.94 -9.26
CA THR A 286 57.96 30.68 -10.15
C THR A 286 57.58 30.71 -11.62
N THR A 287 57.00 31.81 -12.11
CA THR A 287 56.94 32.08 -13.56
C THR A 287 56.75 33.58 -13.85
N SER A 288 57.76 34.41 -13.59
CA SER A 288 57.94 35.70 -14.30
C SER A 288 59.39 36.18 -14.20
N ALA A 289 60.25 35.66 -15.07
CA ALA A 289 61.52 36.29 -15.44
C ALA A 289 61.87 35.75 -16.83
N GLY A 290 61.89 36.64 -17.82
CA GLY A 290 62.05 36.35 -19.24
C GLY A 290 61.43 37.45 -20.06
#